data_AF-A0A9E0IUN3-F1
#
_entry.id   AF-A0A9E0IUN3-F1
#
_cell.length_a   1.000
_cell.length_b   1.000
_cell.length_c   1.000
_cell.angle_alpha   90.00
_cell.angle_beta   90.00
_cell.angle_gamma   90.00
#
_symmetry.space_group_name_H-M   'P 1'
#
loop_
_entity.id
_entity.type
_entity.pdbx_description
1 polymer ?
#
loop_
_entity_poly.entity_id
_entity_poly.type
_entity_poly.pdbx_seq_one_letter_code
_entity_poly.pdbx_strand_id
1 'polypeptide(L)'
;MTDALTPTAGARFALTREVDAGARATYRCVIATPTSRHHYAAELVDDGGVTLTPVAGGPDQADDGEASAELLAAATMVARLLARAAPARRADGVTVWPPRVVRWRGPGRGG
;
A
#
# COMPACT_ATOMS: atom_id res chain seq x y z
N MET A 1 -1.10 -4.96 -32.87
CA MET A 1 -1.20 -5.74 -31.62
C MET A 1 -1.40 -4.77 -30.49
N THR A 2 -2.61 -4.68 -29.97
CA THR A 2 -2.93 -3.81 -28.83
C THR A 2 -2.28 -4.46 -27.62
N ASP A 3 -1.11 -3.95 -27.24
CA ASP A 3 -0.39 -4.37 -26.05
C ASP A 3 -1.34 -4.15 -24.87
N ALA A 4 -1.79 -5.24 -24.26
CA ALA A 4 -2.76 -5.19 -23.19
C ALA A 4 -2.07 -4.54 -21.98
N LEU A 5 -2.27 -3.23 -21.82
CA LEU A 5 -1.82 -2.46 -20.66
C LEU A 5 -2.40 -3.13 -19.43
N THR A 6 -1.61 -4.00 -18.79
CA THR A 6 -2.00 -4.60 -17.51
C THR A 6 -2.15 -3.42 -16.54
N PRO A 7 -3.32 -3.18 -15.92
CA PRO A 7 -3.57 -1.97 -15.13
C PRO A 7 -2.57 -1.75 -13.98
N THR A 8 -1.87 -2.81 -13.58
CA THR A 8 -0.87 -2.83 -12.52
C THR A 8 0.57 -2.59 -13.00
N ALA A 9 0.84 -2.62 -14.31
CA ALA A 9 2.17 -2.40 -14.85
C ALA A 9 2.59 -0.94 -14.65
N GLY A 10 3.68 -0.73 -13.89
CA GLY A 10 4.14 0.62 -13.52
C GLY A 10 3.46 1.22 -12.28
N ALA A 11 2.59 0.46 -11.61
CA ALA A 11 1.99 0.89 -10.36
C ALA A 11 3.01 0.99 -9.22
N ARG A 12 2.89 2.06 -8.43
CA ARG A 12 3.69 2.36 -7.25
C ARG A 12 2.77 2.40 -6.04
N PHE A 13 3.16 1.68 -5.00
CA PHE A 13 2.44 1.59 -3.74
C PHE A 13 3.30 2.23 -2.66
N ALA A 14 2.81 3.30 -2.05
CA ALA A 14 3.50 4.00 -0.99
C ALA A 14 2.64 4.00 0.28
N LEU A 15 3.18 3.48 1.37
CA LEU A 15 2.59 3.57 2.70
C LEU A 15 3.46 4.49 3.55
N THR A 16 2.86 5.52 4.14
CA THR A 16 3.53 6.44 5.08
C THR A 16 2.82 6.36 6.41
N ARG A 17 3.54 5.99 7.47
CA ARG A 17 2.95 5.79 8.80
C ARG A 17 2.48 7.13 9.35
N GLU A 18 1.23 7.18 9.78
CA GLU A 18 0.64 8.33 10.46
C GLU A 18 0.58 8.09 11.97
N VAL A 19 0.19 6.88 12.38
CA VAL A 19 0.04 6.52 13.79
C VAL A 19 0.71 5.18 14.07
N ASP A 20 1.38 5.08 15.21
CA ASP A 20 1.90 3.84 15.78
C ASP A 20 1.27 3.63 17.16
N ALA A 21 0.53 2.54 17.33
CA ALA A 21 -0.13 2.16 18.57
C ALA A 21 0.34 0.77 19.05
N GLY A 22 1.59 0.39 18.77
CA GLY A 22 2.21 -0.85 19.23
C GLY A 22 1.78 -2.08 18.43
N ALA A 23 0.62 -2.67 18.76
CA ALA A 23 0.06 -3.82 18.03
C ALA A 23 -0.62 -3.43 16.72
N ARG A 24 -0.87 -2.13 16.53
CA ARG A 24 -1.52 -1.58 15.35
C ARG A 24 -0.77 -0.36 14.83
N ALA A 25 -0.90 -0.08 13.54
CA ALA A 25 -0.42 1.14 12.94
C ALA A 25 -1.35 1.59 11.80
N THR A 26 -1.51 2.90 11.68
CA THR A 26 -2.27 3.53 10.59
C THR A 26 -1.29 4.17 9.62
N TYR A 27 -1.49 3.90 8.34
CA TYR A 27 -0.71 4.46 7.25
C TYR A 27 -1.60 5.20 6.27
N ARG A 28 -1.10 6.31 5.76
CA ARG A 28 -1.57 6.84 4.48
C ARG A 28 -1.03 5.96 3.36
N CYS A 29 -1.91 5.33 2.60
CA CYS A 29 -1.58 4.54 1.43
C CYS A 29 -1.88 5.34 0.16
N VAL A 30 -0.93 5.35 -0.78
CA VAL A 30 -1.09 5.94 -2.10
C VAL A 30 -0.81 4.84 -3.12
N ILE A 31 -1.76 4.64 -4.02
CA ILE A 31 -1.60 3.81 -5.20
C ILE A 31 -1.50 4.75 -6.39
N ALA A 32 -0.35 4.77 -7.05
CA ALA A 32 -0.10 5.63 -8.20
C ALA A 32 0.20 4.78 -9.43
N THR A 33 -0.56 4.97 -10.50
CA THR A 33 -0.29 4.46 -11.85
C THR A 33 0.24 5.61 -12.72
N PRO A 34 0.63 5.38 -13.99
CA PRO A 34 1.00 6.47 -14.89
C PRO A 34 -0.12 7.49 -15.14
N THR A 35 -1.38 7.07 -15.01
CA THR A 35 -2.55 7.89 -15.37
C THR A 35 -3.48 8.18 -14.21
N SER A 36 -3.31 7.50 -13.07
CA SER A 36 -4.22 7.65 -11.95
C SER A 36 -3.55 7.62 -10.59
N ARG A 37 -4.22 8.21 -9.61
CA ARG A 37 -3.80 8.19 -8.21
C ARG A 37 -5.01 7.95 -7.30
N HIS A 38 -4.81 7.06 -6.33
CA HIS A 38 -5.85 6.64 -5.39
C HIS A 38 -5.35 6.69 -3.95
N HIS A 39 -6.22 7.12 -3.04
CA HIS A 39 -5.87 7.43 -1.66
C HIS A 39 -6.57 6.53 -0.63
N TYR A 40 -5.70 5.84 0.11
CA TYR A 40 -5.84 4.92 1.22
C TYR A 40 -5.70 5.46 2.65
N ALA A 41 -6.63 5.24 3.58
CA ALA A 41 -6.25 4.97 4.96
C ALA A 41 -6.03 3.46 5.12
N ALA A 42 -4.86 3.05 5.60
CA ALA A 42 -4.49 1.64 5.78
C ALA A 42 -4.27 1.34 7.26
N GLU A 43 -5.12 0.51 7.83
CA GLU A 43 -4.99 0.03 9.20
C GLU A 43 -4.36 -1.36 9.19
N LEU A 44 -3.22 -1.48 9.84
CA LEU A 44 -2.46 -2.73 9.95
C LEU A 44 -2.48 -3.21 11.39
N VAL A 45 -2.70 -4.52 11.57
CA VAL A 45 -2.62 -5.22 12.85
C VAL A 45 -1.51 -6.26 12.76
N ASP A 46 -0.73 -6.43 13.82
CA ASP A 46 0.43 -7.32 13.83
C ASP A 46 0.11 -8.83 13.70
N ASP A 47 -1.15 -9.21 13.75
CA ASP A 47 -1.65 -10.55 13.39
C ASP A 47 -1.74 -10.79 11.87
N GLY A 48 -1.42 -9.78 11.05
CA GLY A 48 -1.53 -9.82 9.60
C GLY A 48 -2.82 -9.19 9.04
N GLY A 49 -3.69 -8.67 9.91
CA GLY A 49 -4.90 -7.95 9.56
C GLY A 49 -4.60 -6.65 8.81
N VAL A 50 -5.37 -6.39 7.75
CA VAL A 50 -5.27 -5.19 6.92
C VAL A 50 -6.67 -4.73 6.52
N THR A 51 -6.96 -3.45 6.78
CA THR A 51 -8.14 -2.76 6.25
C THR A 51 -7.68 -1.56 5.42
N LEU A 52 -8.21 -1.41 4.21
CA LEU A 52 -8.02 -0.23 3.38
C LEU A 52 -9.35 0.51 3.24
N THR A 53 -9.38 1.76 3.67
CA THR A 53 -10.56 2.64 3.59
C THR A 53 -10.27 3.77 2.62
N PRO A 54 -11.06 3.97 1.55
CA PRO A 54 -10.88 5.11 0.65
C PRO A 54 -10.95 6.42 1.42
N VAL A 55 -10.03 7.34 1.11
CA VAL A 55 -10.02 8.70 1.65
C VAL A 55 -9.77 9.67 0.52
N ALA A 56 -10.31 10.88 0.62
CA ALA A 56 -10.00 11.92 -0.36
C ALA A 56 -8.48 12.22 -0.38
N GLY A 57 -7.95 12.43 -1.58
CA GLY A 57 -6.65 13.09 -1.75
C GLY A 57 -6.57 14.42 -0.99
N GLY A 58 -5.34 14.91 -0.76
CA GLY A 58 -5.16 16.28 -0.25
C GLY A 58 -5.75 17.33 -1.23
N PRO A 59 -5.94 18.58 -0.79
CA PRO A 59 -6.63 19.62 -1.58
C PRO A 59 -6.04 19.86 -2.98
N ASP A 60 -4.75 19.56 -3.17
CA ASP A 60 -4.03 19.72 -4.44
C ASP A 60 -3.77 18.39 -5.17
N GLN A 61 -4.43 17.30 -4.77
CA GLN A 61 -4.23 15.96 -5.35
C GLN A 61 -5.51 15.51 -6.04
N ALA A 62 -5.46 15.38 -7.37
CA ALA A 62 -6.49 14.68 -8.13
C ALA A 62 -6.58 13.24 -7.62
N ASP A 63 -7.79 12.84 -7.23
CA ASP A 63 -8.14 11.50 -6.77
C ASP A 63 -9.10 10.93 -7.80
N ASP A 64 -8.69 9.86 -8.46
CA ASP A 64 -9.50 9.21 -9.51
C ASP A 64 -10.55 8.25 -8.92
N GLY A 65 -10.78 8.35 -7.60
CA GLY A 65 -11.75 7.56 -6.87
C GLY A 65 -11.18 6.19 -6.49
N GLU A 66 -12.05 5.18 -6.47
CA GLU A 66 -11.66 3.85 -6.03
C GLU A 66 -10.74 3.16 -7.05
N ALA A 67 -9.60 2.65 -6.57
CA ALA A 67 -8.68 1.86 -7.38
C ALA A 67 -9.33 0.55 -7.83
N SER A 68 -8.87 0.02 -8.97
CA SER A 68 -9.30 -1.30 -9.44
C SER A 68 -9.00 -2.39 -8.41
N ALA A 69 -9.79 -3.47 -8.43
CA ALA A 69 -9.63 -4.60 -7.51
C ALA A 69 -8.21 -5.20 -7.55
N GLU A 70 -7.56 -5.22 -8.71
CA GLU A 70 -6.17 -5.69 -8.85
C GLU A 70 -5.16 -4.79 -8.12
N LEU A 71 -5.31 -3.47 -8.25
CA LEU A 71 -4.49 -2.49 -7.57
C LEU A 71 -4.70 -2.57 -6.05
N LEU A 72 -5.95 -2.70 -5.60
CA LEU A 72 -6.31 -2.91 -4.20
C LEU A 72 -5.71 -4.19 -3.65
N ALA A 73 -5.80 -5.31 -4.37
CA ALA A 73 -5.20 -6.57 -3.97
C ALA A 73 -3.67 -6.45 -3.82
N ALA A 74 -3.01 -5.77 -4.74
CA ALA A 74 -1.57 -5.53 -4.67
C ALA A 74 -1.18 -4.64 -3.47
N ALA A 75 -1.89 -3.54 -3.24
CA ALA A 75 -1.68 -2.66 -2.09
C ALA A 75 -1.92 -3.40 -0.77
N THR A 76 -2.99 -4.19 -0.70
CA THR A 76 -3.33 -5.03 0.46
C THR A 76 -2.23 -6.05 0.74
N MET A 77 -1.67 -6.67 -0.30
CA MET A 77 -0.56 -7.61 -0.14
C MET A 77 0.69 -6.93 0.43
N VAL A 78 1.02 -5.72 -0.05
CA VAL A 78 2.16 -4.94 0.50
C VAL A 78 1.92 -4.62 1.98
N ALA A 79 0.74 -4.13 2.34
CA ALA A 79 0.37 -3.85 3.74
C ALA A 79 0.42 -5.12 4.62
N ARG A 80 -0.06 -6.26 4.09
CA ARG A 80 -0.09 -7.54 4.80
C ARG A 80 1.31 -8.06 5.11
N LEU A 81 2.27 -7.86 4.21
CA LEU A 81 3.67 -8.23 4.46
C LEU A 81 4.27 -7.42 5.61
N LEU A 82 3.89 -6.16 5.78
CA LEU A 82 4.32 -5.33 6.92
C LEU A 82 3.66 -5.81 8.22
N ALA A 83 2.35 -6.04 8.18
CA ALA A 83 1.57 -6.57 9.29
C ALA A 83 2.15 -7.88 9.82
N ARG A 84 2.43 -8.85 8.93
CA ARG A 84 3.01 -10.15 9.30
C ARG A 84 4.45 -10.09 9.82
N ALA A 85 5.22 -9.07 9.45
CA ALA A 85 6.58 -8.90 9.93
C ALA A 85 6.65 -8.25 11.33
N ALA A 86 5.55 -7.65 11.80
CA ALA A 86 5.52 -6.90 13.04
C ALA A 86 5.86 -7.73 14.31
N PRO A 87 5.33 -8.96 14.51
CA PRO A 87 5.65 -9.75 15.70
C PRO A 87 7.13 -10.11 15.79
N ALA A 88 7.74 -10.52 14.67
CA ALA A 88 9.16 -10.85 14.61
C ALA A 88 10.02 -9.61 14.92
N ARG A 89 9.73 -8.47 14.30
CA ARG A 89 10.43 -7.20 14.56
C ARG A 89 10.33 -6.75 16.02
N ARG A 90 9.18 -6.98 16.66
CA ARG A 90 9.00 -6.69 18.08
C ARG A 90 9.87 -7.60 18.95
N ALA A 91 9.89 -8.89 18.67
CA ALA A 91 10.74 -9.85 19.36
C ALA A 91 12.24 -9.50 19.22
N ASP A 92 12.62 -9.01 18.04
CA ASP A 92 13.98 -8.56 17.73
C ASP A 92 14.34 -7.19 18.35
N GLY A 93 13.40 -6.52 19.03
CA GLY A 93 13.63 -5.22 19.66
C GLY A 93 13.88 -4.08 18.66
N VAL A 94 13.49 -4.26 17.39
CA VAL A 94 13.66 -3.24 16.35
C VAL A 94 12.35 -2.49 16.08
N THR A 95 12.42 -1.43 15.27
CA THR A 95 11.22 -0.71 14.85
C THR A 95 10.23 -1.63 14.13
N VAL A 96 9.09 -1.87 14.79
CA VAL A 96 8.01 -2.75 14.34
C VAL A 96 7.40 -2.25 13.03
N TRP A 97 7.01 -0.98 13.03
CA TRP A 97 6.33 -0.33 11.91
C TRP A 97 7.29 0.63 11.21
N PRO A 98 7.71 0.37 9.97
CA PRO A 98 8.57 1.30 9.24
C PRO A 98 7.87 2.66 9.02
N PRO A 99 8.59 3.79 9.08
CA PRO A 99 7.96 5.11 8.88
C PRO A 99 7.42 5.29 7.45
N ARG A 100 8.06 4.66 6.46
CA ARG A 100 7.65 4.71 5.05
C ARG A 100 8.04 3.43 4.34
N VAL A 101 7.16 2.94 3.48
CA VAL A 101 7.36 1.78 2.63
C VAL A 101 6.95 2.13 1.21
N VAL A 102 7.83 1.84 0.25
CA VAL A 102 7.54 2.05 -1.18
C VAL A 102 7.81 0.75 -1.91
N ARG A 103 6.85 0.30 -2.72
CA ARG A 103 6.99 -0.87 -3.59
C ARG A 103 6.61 -0.50 -5.01
N TRP A 104 7.40 -1.00 -5.95
CA TRP A 104 7.19 -0.82 -7.38
C TRP A 104 6.94 -2.17 -8.03
N ARG A 105 5.84 -2.30 -8.77
CA ARG A 105 5.66 -3.35 -9.77
C ARG A 105 6.30 -2.86 -11.07
N GLY A 106 7.54 -3.30 -11.33
CA GLY A 106 8.17 -3.09 -12.64
C GLY A 106 7.34 -3.76 -13.76
N PRO A 107 7.54 -3.36 -15.03
CA PRO A 107 6.96 -4.11 -16.14
C PRO A 107 7.42 -5.56 -15.98
N GLY A 108 6.46 -6.50 -15.90
CA GLY A 108 6.80 -7.92 -15.77
C GLY A 108 7.81 -8.27 -16.84
N ARG A 109 8.91 -8.94 -16.48
CA ARG A 109 9.77 -9.54 -17.51
C ARG A 109 8.88 -10.52 -18.27
N GLY A 110 8.61 -10.23 -19.53
CA GLY A 110 7.79 -11.06 -20.40
C GLY A 110 8.22 -12.51 -20.31
N GLY A 111 7.23 -13.39 -20.14
CA GLY A 111 7.33 -14.82 -20.41
C GLY A 111 6.43 -15.12 -21.59
#